data_AF-A0A1V3GAM4-F1
#
_entry.id   AF-A0A1V3GAM4-F1
#
_cell.length_a   1.000
_cell.length_b   1.000
_cell.length_c   1.000
_cell.angle_alpha   90.00
_cell.angle_beta   90.00
_cell.angle_gamma   90.00
#
_symmetry.space_group_name_H-M   'P 1'
#
loop_
_entity.id
_entity.type
_entity.pdbx_description
1 polymer ?
#
loop_
_entity_poly.entity_id
_entity_poly.type
_entity_poly.pdbx_seq_one_letter_code
_entity_poly.pdbx_strand_id
1 'polypeptide(L)'
;MHNHFVWDEKLGISVPDLDKSWEAYDKGEQGTILLQWEKIRGTIPDRIAEIEKQINKLQDRLSIEENFELSCELNDKIASQASIINELWLWYRLNQQVTSKIHG
;
A
#
# COMPACT_ATOMS: atom_id res chain seq x y z
N MET A 1 19.24 -16.48 -1.80
CA MET A 1 18.32 -15.87 -0.82
C MET A 1 17.15 -15.33 -1.60
N HIS A 2 15.96 -15.91 -1.48
CA HIS A 2 14.75 -15.32 -2.05
C HIS A 2 14.35 -14.13 -1.19
N ASN A 3 14.02 -13.00 -1.82
CA ASN A 3 13.48 -11.86 -1.11
C ASN A 3 11.97 -12.08 -1.00
N HIS A 4 11.45 -12.39 0.19
CA HIS A 4 10.01 -12.68 0.44
C HIS A 4 9.08 -11.48 0.25
N PHE A 5 9.60 -10.41 -0.36
CA PHE A 5 8.93 -9.15 -0.55
C PHE A 5 9.34 -8.57 -1.90
N VAL A 6 8.37 -7.99 -2.58
CA VAL A 6 8.56 -7.27 -3.84
C VAL A 6 8.18 -5.81 -3.64
N TRP A 7 8.92 -4.89 -4.26
CA TRP A 7 8.56 -3.47 -4.23
C TRP A 7 7.36 -3.21 -5.15
N ASP A 8 6.30 -2.64 -4.58
CA ASP A 8 5.15 -2.16 -5.33
C ASP A 8 5.29 -0.66 -5.57
N GLU A 9 5.60 -0.29 -6.82
CA GLU A 9 5.81 1.12 -7.22
C GLU A 9 4.57 2.00 -7.00
N LYS A 10 3.37 1.43 -7.14
CA LYS A 10 2.12 2.16 -6.98
C LYS A 10 1.88 2.48 -5.50
N LEU A 11 2.10 1.51 -4.61
CA LEU A 11 1.93 1.69 -3.17
C LEU A 11 3.12 2.46 -2.56
N GLY A 12 4.31 2.32 -3.13
CA GLY A 12 5.55 2.86 -2.58
C GLY A 12 6.01 2.13 -1.32
N ILE A 13 5.74 0.83 -1.23
CA ILE A 13 6.20 -0.06 -0.15
C ILE A 13 6.55 -1.44 -0.72
N SER A 14 7.30 -2.23 0.03
CA SER A 14 7.45 -3.65 -0.28
C SER A 14 6.26 -4.47 0.27
N VAL A 15 5.66 -5.31 -0.55
CA VAL A 15 4.56 -6.20 -0.15
C VAL A 15 5.03 -7.66 -0.11
N PRO A 16 4.45 -8.52 0.75
CA PRO A 16 4.81 -9.93 0.80
C PRO A 16 4.60 -10.63 -0.56
N ASP A 17 5.60 -11.38 -0.99
CA ASP A 17 5.59 -12.21 -2.19
C ASP A 17 6.23 -13.56 -1.83
N LEU A 18 5.39 -14.52 -1.46
CA LEU A 18 5.81 -15.80 -0.90
C LEU A 18 5.75 -16.90 -1.97
N ASP A 19 6.88 -17.53 -2.26
CA ASP A 19 7.00 -18.59 -3.26
C ASP A 19 6.35 -19.93 -2.83
N LYS A 20 6.02 -20.09 -1.54
CA LYS A 20 5.39 -21.28 -0.96
C LYS A 20 4.36 -20.89 0.10
N SER A 21 3.53 -21.85 0.52
CA SER A 21 2.57 -21.61 1.60
C SER A 21 3.27 -21.26 2.91
N TRP A 22 2.59 -20.52 3.78
CA TRP A 22 3.14 -20.07 5.05
C TRP A 22 3.68 -21.22 5.91
N GLU A 23 2.94 -22.33 5.95
CA GLU A 23 3.27 -23.52 6.73
C GLU A 23 4.49 -24.28 6.20
N ALA A 24 4.88 -24.04 4.94
CA ALA A 24 6.06 -24.64 4.33
C ALA A 24 7.37 -23.89 4.67
N TYR A 25 7.28 -22.72 5.30
CA TYR A 25 8.44 -22.03 5.89
C TYR A 25 8.74 -22.59 7.27
N ASP A 26 10.02 -22.74 7.60
CA ASP A 26 10.40 -23.07 8.97
C ASP A 26 10.14 -21.89 9.93
N LYS A 27 10.17 -22.16 11.25
CA LYS A 27 9.86 -21.15 12.26
C LYS A 27 10.82 -19.96 12.27
N GLY A 28 12.08 -20.15 11.89
CA GLY A 28 13.06 -19.08 11.77
C GLY A 28 12.80 -18.19 10.56
N GLU A 29 12.47 -18.80 9.41
CA GLU A 29 12.04 -18.09 8.20
C GLU A 29 10.76 -17.29 8.46
N GLN A 30 9.74 -17.92 9.05
CA GLN A 30 8.48 -17.26 9.43
C GLN A 30 8.73 -16.04 10.32
N GLY A 31 9.57 -16.18 11.35
CA GLY A 31 9.93 -15.07 12.24
C GLY A 31 10.63 -13.93 11.52
N THR A 32 11.52 -14.25 10.57
CA THR A 32 12.25 -13.26 9.77
C THR A 32 11.29 -12.48 8.85
N ILE A 33 10.39 -13.20 8.17
CA ILE A 33 9.37 -12.60 7.30
C ILE A 33 8.45 -11.68 8.12
N LEU A 34 7.95 -12.13 9.27
CA LEU A 34 7.08 -11.32 10.14
C LEU A 34 7.79 -10.05 10.62
N LEU A 35 9.03 -10.17 11.09
CA LEU A 35 9.80 -9.02 11.56
C LEU A 35 10.03 -7.98 10.45
N GLN A 36 10.35 -8.44 9.24
CA GLN A 36 10.49 -7.55 8.08
C GLN A 36 9.16 -6.89 7.72
N TRP A 37 8.06 -7.65 7.73
CA TRP A 37 6.74 -7.12 7.43
C TRP A 37 6.26 -6.08 8.45
N GLU A 38 6.54 -6.29 9.74
CA GLU A 38 6.25 -5.30 10.78
C GLU A 38 6.99 -3.97 10.55
N LYS A 39 8.27 -4.04 10.16
CA LYS A 39 9.05 -2.83 9.82
C LYS A 39 8.44 -2.08 8.64
N ILE A 40 8.09 -2.79 7.57
CA ILE A 40 7.48 -2.17 6.38
C ILE A 40 6.10 -1.60 6.72
N ARG A 41 5.26 -2.33 7.46
CA ARG A 41 3.95 -1.80 7.87
C ARG A 41 4.04 -0.57 8.74
N GLY A 42 5.08 -0.47 9.56
CA GLY A 42 5.36 0.72 10.36
C GLY A 42 5.48 1.99 9.52
N THR A 43 5.84 1.89 8.24
CA THR A 43 5.99 3.05 7.33
C THR A 43 4.70 3.39 6.57
N ILE A 44 3.67 2.54 6.61
CA ILE A 44 2.41 2.76 5.87
C ILE A 44 1.71 4.06 6.30
N PRO A 45 1.56 4.38 7.60
CA PRO A 45 0.94 5.64 8.02
C PRO A 45 1.62 6.88 7.45
N ASP A 46 2.96 6.89 7.42
CA ASP A 46 3.73 8.00 6.85
C ASP A 46 3.48 8.13 5.34
N ARG A 47 3.42 7.00 4.63
CA ARG A 47 3.11 6.97 3.19
C ARG A 47 1.69 7.48 2.90
N ILE A 48 0.70 7.11 3.73
CA ILE A 48 -0.67 7.62 3.62
C ILE A 48 -0.68 9.14 3.80
N ALA A 49 -0.02 9.65 4.85
CA ALA A 49 0.05 11.09 5.11
C ALA A 49 0.73 11.87 3.98
N GLU A 50 1.71 11.27 3.29
CA GLU A 50 2.33 11.85 2.10
C GLU A 50 1.31 11.97 0.94
N ILE A 51 0.54 10.92 0.68
CA ILE A 51 -0.47 10.92 -0.39
C ILE A 51 -1.61 11.88 -0.06
N GLU A 52 -2.06 11.95 1.20
CA GLU A 52 -3.08 12.92 1.64
C GLU A 52 -2.64 14.37 1.37
N LYS A 53 -1.36 14.70 1.59
CA LYS A 53 -0.81 16.02 1.22
C LYS A 53 -0.86 16.28 -0.29
N GLN A 54 -0.70 15.26 -1.12
CA GLN A 54 -0.81 15.38 -2.57
C GLN A 54 -2.27 15.58 -2.99
N ILE A 55 -3.20 14.82 -2.40
CA ILE A 55 -4.65 14.97 -2.61
C ILE A 55 -5.08 16.39 -2.26
N ASN A 56 -4.68 16.92 -1.11
CA ASN A 56 -5.04 18.27 -0.70
C ASN A 56 -4.59 19.33 -1.73
N LYS A 57 -3.37 19.21 -2.27
CA LYS A 57 -2.89 20.12 -3.33
C LYS A 57 -3.71 20.02 -4.62
N LEU A 58 -4.12 18.80 -5.00
CA LEU A 58 -4.97 18.59 -6.17
C LEU A 58 -6.38 19.16 -5.94
N GLN A 59 -6.92 19.00 -4.73
CA GLN A 59 -8.22 19.56 -4.34
C GLN A 59 -8.18 21.10 -4.32
N ASP A 60 -7.13 21.71 -3.78
CA ASP A 60 -6.93 23.16 -3.83
C ASP A 60 -6.94 23.67 -5.27
N ARG A 61 -6.22 22.99 -6.17
CA ARG A 61 -6.22 23.33 -7.60
C ARG A 61 -7.60 23.13 -8.24
N LEU A 62 -8.26 22.01 -7.97
CA LEU A 62 -9.60 21.71 -8.49
C LEU A 62 -10.62 22.77 -8.03
N SER A 63 -10.48 23.29 -6.81
CA SER A 63 -11.42 24.26 -6.24
C SER A 63 -11.50 25.60 -6.99
N ILE A 64 -10.47 25.92 -7.78
CA ILE A 64 -10.38 27.15 -8.58
C ILE A 64 -10.33 26.88 -10.09
N GLU A 65 -10.45 25.61 -10.51
CA GLU A 65 -10.38 25.23 -11.92
C GLU A 65 -11.75 25.39 -12.58
N GLU A 66 -11.82 26.24 -13.61
CA GLU A 66 -13.06 26.51 -14.35
C GLU A 66 -13.17 25.64 -15.61
N ASN A 67 -12.05 25.08 -16.08
CA ASN A 67 -12.06 24.18 -17.23
C ASN A 67 -12.59 22.80 -16.83
N PHE A 68 -13.68 22.38 -17.48
CA PHE A 68 -14.34 21.11 -17.20
C PHE A 68 -13.43 19.89 -17.45
N GLU A 69 -12.70 19.86 -18.56
CA GLU A 69 -11.81 18.75 -18.89
C GLU A 69 -10.68 18.61 -17.86
N LEU A 70 -10.05 19.74 -17.49
CA LEU A 70 -9.02 19.76 -16.44
C LEU A 70 -9.59 19.36 -15.07
N SER A 71 -10.82 19.77 -14.76
CA SER A 71 -11.50 19.36 -13.54
C SER A 71 -11.73 17.84 -13.49
N CYS A 72 -12.10 17.22 -14.61
CA CYS A 72 -12.21 15.77 -14.72
C CYS A 72 -10.85 15.10 -14.48
N GLU A 73 -9.79 15.57 -15.14
CA GLU A 73 -8.45 15.00 -14.94
C GLU A 73 -7.94 15.10 -13.49
N LEU A 74 -8.22 16.22 -12.82
CA LEU A 74 -7.86 16.42 -11.42
C LEU A 74 -8.64 15.46 -10.51
N ASN A 75 -9.94 15.29 -10.76
CA ASN A 75 -10.76 14.31 -10.04
C ASN A 75 -10.26 12.87 -10.23
N ASP A 76 -9.89 12.49 -11.44
CA ASP A 76 -9.35 11.14 -11.73
C ASP A 76 -8.04 10.89 -10.98
N LYS A 77 -7.17 11.91 -10.89
CA LYS A 77 -5.92 11.84 -10.11
C LYS A 77 -6.20 11.71 -8.62
N ILE A 78 -7.14 12.48 -8.08
CA ILE A 78 -7.56 12.40 -6.67
C ILE A 78 -8.12 11.00 -6.36
N ALA A 79 -9.02 10.49 -7.21
CA ALA A 79 -9.62 9.17 -7.04
C ALA A 79 -8.55 8.06 -7.09
N SER A 80 -7.59 8.18 -8.01
CA SER A 80 -6.46 7.25 -8.11
C SER A 80 -5.61 7.23 -6.84
N GLN A 81 -5.29 8.41 -6.29
CA GLN A 81 -4.55 8.53 -5.03
C GLN A 81 -5.35 7.98 -3.83
N ALA A 82 -6.65 8.22 -3.78
CA ALA A 82 -7.53 7.67 -2.74
C ALA A 82 -7.60 6.13 -2.81
N SER A 83 -7.57 5.53 -4.01
CA SER A 83 -7.46 4.07 -4.16
C SER A 83 -6.18 3.53 -3.53
N ILE A 84 -5.06 4.20 -3.73
CA ILE A 84 -3.76 3.81 -3.13
C ILE A 84 -3.85 3.87 -1.60
N ILE A 85 -4.43 4.93 -1.03
CA ILE A 85 -4.66 5.02 0.42
C ILE A 85 -5.50 3.83 0.93
N ASN A 86 -6.56 3.46 0.21
CA ASN A 86 -7.40 2.33 0.60
C ASN A 86 -6.63 1.01 0.58
N GLU A 87 -5.82 0.76 -0.45
CA GLU A 87 -4.97 -0.42 -0.57
C GLU A 87 -3.91 -0.47 0.55
N LEU A 88 -3.27 0.67 0.86
CA LEU A 88 -2.35 0.79 1.99
C LEU A 88 -3.03 0.46 3.33
N TRP A 89 -4.26 0.92 3.55
CA TRP A 89 -5.02 0.56 4.75
C TRP A 89 -5.38 -0.93 4.81
N LEU A 90 -5.65 -1.58 3.68
CA LEU A 90 -5.84 -3.04 3.64
C LEU A 90 -4.56 -3.76 4.09
N TRP A 91 -3.39 -3.34 3.58
CA TRP A 91 -2.10 -3.88 3.99
C TRP A 91 -1.75 -3.63 5.46
N TYR A 92 -2.00 -2.43 5.96
CA TYR A 92 -1.78 -2.09 7.36
C TYR A 92 -2.61 -2.98 8.31
N ARG A 93 -3.89 -3.22 7.94
CA ARG A 93 -4.82 -4.02 8.75
C ARG A 93 -4.65 -5.54 8.61
N LEU A 94 -3.84 -6.04 7.67
CA LEU A 94 -3.68 -7.48 7.39
C LEU A 94 -3.06 -8.32 8.52
N ASN A 95 -2.99 -7.81 9.76
CA ASN A 95 -2.45 -8.54 10.90
C ASN A 95 -3.37 -9.67 11.43
N GLN A 96 -4.67 -9.65 11.14
CA GLN A 96 -5.59 -10.64 11.73
C GLN A 96 -5.59 -12.00 10.99
N GLN A 97 -4.99 -12.09 9.80
CA GLN A 97 -5.05 -13.29 8.96
C GLN A 97 -3.87 -13.41 7.98
N VAL A 98 -2.63 -13.26 8.44
CA VAL A 98 -1.46 -13.72 7.63
C VAL A 98 -1.59 -15.22 7.26
N THR A 99 -2.50 -15.94 7.92
CA THR A 99 -2.90 -17.32 7.65
C THR A 99 -3.98 -17.52 6.58
N SER A 100 -4.65 -16.49 6.05
CA SER A 100 -5.89 -16.72 5.25
C SER A 100 -5.93 -16.10 3.85
N LYS A 101 -4.97 -15.27 3.44
CA LYS A 101 -4.92 -14.69 2.08
C LYS A 101 -3.78 -15.20 1.18
N ILE A 102 -3.03 -16.21 1.62
CA ILE A 102 -2.03 -16.90 0.75
C ILE A 102 -2.71 -17.95 -0.15
N HIS A 103 -4.05 -18.09 -0.09
CA HIS A 103 -4.81 -18.83 -1.09
C HIS A 103 -5.69 -17.90 -1.93
N GLY A 104 -5.28 -17.77 -3.19
CA GLY A 104 -6.01 -17.22 -4.32
C GLY A 104 -5.22 -17.55 -5.58
#